data_AF-A0AAJ7L6U4-F1
#
_entry.id   AF-A0AAJ7L6U4-F1
#
_cell.length_a   1.000
_cell.length_b   1.000
_cell.length_c   1.000
_cell.angle_alpha   90.00
_cell.angle_beta   90.00
_cell.angle_gamma   90.00
#
_symmetry.space_group_name_H-M   'P 1'
#
loop_
_entity.id
_entity.type
_entity.pdbx_description
1 polymer ?
#
loop_
_entity_poly.entity_id
_entity_poly.type
_entity_poly.pdbx_seq_one_letter_code
_entity_poly.pdbx_strand_id
1 'polypeptide(L)'
;MRKNTTPGWIHVVDHAFALLVSCPLVSLLWWGGFSLTDRYIHQTEQPAGYCFSFVLGSLVLQNAHLVASDLAELTRRCPVTGQILERLASALLIVSVIFQWDGLWSLLDFFMGETKVSCLICWAIGTTVLVMAKVHNNVVSGVPYILRPDSSRSLFEFESRFLIQELQENRLKSFMDHAFSVFVVQPAIVLIWRAAWNVQDYCLFPSDPEFSANVSYLAGTFVTVLQFCLQNFMTNWMEKSSVFERHVIAFIWRQMAVCSSVTLWRGQWVWFSIWMDNIYITSFVTLASAFVLLTLNLGTLSFQLGAVPDTALKSSADCMRFQIGYFSLIWQERSEYRPSKMAAKCSIESESPTSLKDAPQQHVIYEMSGP
;
A
#
# COMPACT_ATOMS: atom_id res chain seq x y z
N MET A 1 -10.87 -21.45 -25.25
CA MET A 1 -10.22 -20.15 -24.97
C MET A 1 -9.03 -20.41 -24.05
N ARG A 2 -7.78 -20.26 -24.50
CA ARG A 2 -6.62 -20.32 -23.60
C ARG A 2 -6.71 -19.11 -22.67
N LYS A 3 -6.78 -19.31 -21.35
CA LYS A 3 -6.53 -18.23 -20.39
C LYS A 3 -5.15 -17.67 -20.73
N ASN A 4 -5.06 -16.39 -21.10
CA ASN A 4 -3.78 -15.71 -21.30
C ASN A 4 -3.09 -15.62 -19.94
N THR A 5 -2.33 -16.64 -19.59
CA THR A 5 -1.51 -16.64 -18.38
C THR A 5 -0.34 -15.70 -18.59
N THR A 6 -0.14 -14.76 -17.67
CA THR A 6 1.02 -13.86 -17.66
C THR A 6 2.31 -14.71 -17.71
N PRO A 7 3.25 -14.43 -18.64
CA PRO A 7 4.52 -15.14 -18.70
C PRO A 7 5.31 -15.03 -17.40
N GLY A 8 5.97 -16.13 -16.98
CA GLY A 8 6.72 -16.18 -15.72
C GLY A 8 7.83 -15.13 -15.58
N TRP A 9 8.46 -14.73 -16.68
CA TRP A 9 9.50 -13.70 -16.67
C TRP A 9 8.95 -12.30 -16.32
N ILE A 10 7.68 -12.00 -16.62
CA ILE A 10 7.06 -10.72 -16.25
C ILE A 10 6.93 -10.62 -14.73
N HIS A 11 6.59 -11.72 -14.07
CA HIS A 11 6.60 -11.76 -12.62
C HIS A 11 8.01 -11.46 -12.08
N VAL A 12 9.07 -12.05 -12.64
CA VAL A 12 10.45 -11.74 -12.21
C VAL A 12 10.76 -10.24 -12.38
N VAL A 13 10.33 -9.62 -13.48
CA VAL A 13 10.49 -8.18 -13.72
C VAL A 13 9.71 -7.36 -12.69
N ASP A 14 8.48 -7.73 -12.35
CA ASP A 14 7.69 -7.08 -11.30
C ASP A 14 8.40 -7.11 -9.94
N HIS A 15 8.97 -8.25 -9.55
CA HIS A 15 9.72 -8.36 -8.29
C HIS A 15 11.02 -7.54 -8.32
N ALA A 16 11.75 -7.56 -9.45
CA ALA A 16 12.96 -6.75 -9.61
C ALA A 16 12.64 -5.26 -9.55
N PHE A 17 11.56 -4.82 -10.21
CA PHE A 17 11.11 -3.44 -10.15
C PHE A 17 10.65 -3.04 -8.75
N ALA A 18 9.94 -3.93 -8.04
CA ALA A 18 9.53 -3.69 -6.67
C ALA A 18 10.73 -3.46 -5.73
N LEU A 19 11.76 -4.30 -5.82
CA LEU A 19 12.93 -4.24 -4.94
C LEU A 19 13.96 -3.17 -5.34
N LEU A 20 14.16 -2.93 -6.62
CA LEU A 20 15.23 -2.06 -7.13
C LEU A 20 14.76 -0.64 -7.47
N VAL A 21 13.45 -0.42 -7.63
CA VAL A 21 12.89 0.89 -8.01
C VAL A 21 11.87 1.36 -7.00
N SER A 22 10.74 0.67 -6.82
CA SER A 22 9.67 1.20 -5.95
C SER A 22 10.11 1.26 -4.49
N CYS A 23 10.73 0.20 -3.97
CA CYS A 23 11.16 0.16 -2.57
C CYS A 23 12.18 1.27 -2.22
N PRO A 24 13.29 1.48 -2.98
CA PRO A 24 14.19 2.60 -2.73
C PRO A 24 13.51 3.97 -2.83
N LEU A 25 12.59 4.17 -3.78
CA LEU A 25 11.86 5.44 -3.93
C LEU A 25 10.96 5.72 -2.73
N VAL A 26 10.20 4.72 -2.26
CA VAL A 26 9.36 4.86 -1.07
C VAL A 26 10.24 5.08 0.17
N SER A 27 11.32 4.32 0.30
CA SER A 27 12.25 4.49 1.42
C SER A 27 12.88 5.89 1.44
N LEU A 28 13.27 6.43 0.28
CA LEU A 28 13.87 7.77 0.16
C LEU A 28 12.86 8.89 0.45
N LEU A 29 11.62 8.71 -0.02
CA LEU A 29 10.50 9.60 0.30
C LEU A 29 10.25 9.64 1.82
N TRP A 30 10.20 8.49 2.48
CA TRP A 30 9.95 8.40 3.92
C TRP A 30 11.12 8.94 4.75
N TRP A 31 12.36 8.53 4.44
CA TRP A 31 13.56 9.04 5.10
C TRP A 31 13.66 10.56 4.99
N GLY A 32 13.43 11.10 3.79
CA GLY A 32 13.47 12.53 3.56
C GLY A 32 12.31 13.26 4.23
N GLY A 33 11.13 12.64 4.29
CA GLY A 33 9.99 13.12 5.07
C GLY A 33 10.33 13.29 6.55
N PHE A 34 10.87 12.25 7.19
CA PHE A 34 11.32 12.26 8.59
C PHE A 34 12.43 13.30 8.81
N SER A 35 13.42 13.35 7.91
CA SER A 35 14.51 14.33 8.00
C SER A 35 14.00 15.79 7.95
N LEU A 36 12.96 16.05 7.16
CA LEU A 36 12.35 17.38 7.05
C LEU A 36 11.50 17.74 8.26
N THR A 37 10.67 16.81 8.75
CA THR A 37 9.86 17.03 9.96
C THR A 37 10.75 17.22 11.19
N ASP A 38 11.83 16.44 11.31
CA ASP A 38 12.83 16.61 12.36
C ASP A 38 13.46 18.01 12.32
N ARG A 39 13.81 18.47 11.12
CA ARG A 39 14.48 19.76 10.94
C ARG A 39 13.57 20.97 11.11
N TYR A 40 12.30 20.88 10.74
CA TYR A 40 11.40 22.04 10.70
C TYR A 40 10.35 22.06 11.81
N ILE A 41 9.94 20.90 12.32
CA ILE A 41 8.87 20.78 13.32
C ILE A 41 9.45 20.35 14.67
N HIS A 42 10.37 19.39 14.70
CA HIS A 42 10.89 18.81 15.94
C HIS A 42 12.14 19.53 16.50
N GLN A 43 12.39 20.78 16.11
CA GLN A 43 13.62 21.52 16.37
C GLN A 43 14.09 21.60 17.83
N THR A 44 13.18 21.43 18.81
CA THR A 44 13.47 21.61 20.24
C THR A 44 13.38 20.33 21.06
N GLU A 45 13.26 19.14 20.43
CA GLU A 45 12.98 17.87 21.11
C GLU A 45 11.78 17.94 22.09
N GLN A 46 10.90 18.92 21.88
CA GLN A 46 9.76 19.12 22.75
C GLN A 46 8.62 18.20 22.31
N PRO A 47 7.93 17.54 23.25
CA PRO A 47 6.81 16.65 22.93
C PRO A 47 5.66 17.38 22.21
N ALA A 48 5.59 18.71 22.29
CA ALA A 48 4.61 19.52 21.57
C ALA A 48 4.72 19.37 20.05
N GLY A 49 5.95 19.34 19.49
CA GLY A 49 6.17 19.15 18.05
C GLY A 49 5.73 17.77 17.58
N TYR A 50 6.16 16.73 18.32
CA TYR A 50 5.77 15.34 18.03
C TYR A 50 4.26 15.14 18.11
N CYS A 51 3.62 15.68 19.16
CA CYS A 51 2.16 15.68 19.31
C CYS A 51 1.46 16.41 18.15
N PHE A 52 1.99 17.57 17.73
CA PHE A 52 1.44 18.33 16.61
C PHE A 52 1.46 17.51 15.32
N SER A 53 2.61 16.92 14.96
CA SER A 53 2.76 16.06 13.80
C SER A 53 1.77 14.88 13.86
N PHE A 54 1.73 14.17 14.99
CA PHE A 54 0.85 13.02 15.17
C PHE A 54 -0.64 13.36 15.03
N VAL A 55 -1.09 14.41 15.72
CA VAL A 55 -2.48 14.85 15.73
C VAL A 55 -2.88 15.39 14.37
N LEU A 56 -2.07 16.24 13.75
CA LEU A 56 -2.36 16.81 12.44
C LEU A 56 -2.46 15.71 11.37
N GLY A 57 -1.48 14.81 11.32
CA GLY A 57 -1.48 13.68 10.39
C GLY A 57 -2.71 12.79 10.57
N SER A 58 -3.01 12.39 11.81
CA SER A 58 -4.18 11.55 12.12
C SER A 58 -5.51 12.24 11.76
N LEU A 59 -5.65 13.53 12.04
CA LEU A 59 -6.88 14.26 11.71
C LEU A 59 -7.08 14.41 10.20
N VAL A 60 -6.03 14.67 9.43
CA VAL A 60 -6.14 14.76 7.97
C VAL A 60 -6.49 13.40 7.38
N LEU A 61 -5.86 12.32 7.84
CA LEU A 61 -6.20 10.95 7.43
C LEU A 61 -7.67 10.63 7.75
N GLN A 62 -8.12 10.91 8.97
CA GLN A 62 -9.52 10.71 9.38
C GLN A 62 -10.51 11.50 8.53
N ASN A 63 -10.18 12.75 8.17
CA ASN A 63 -11.05 13.56 7.31
C ASN A 63 -11.02 13.09 5.84
N ALA A 64 -9.89 12.59 5.35
CA ALA A 64 -9.78 12.00 4.02
C ALA A 64 -10.76 10.82 3.85
N HIS A 65 -10.94 10.01 4.90
CA HIS A 65 -11.96 8.95 4.93
C HIS A 65 -13.39 9.46 4.75
N LEU A 66 -13.72 10.61 5.32
CA LEU A 66 -15.06 11.18 5.25
C LEU A 66 -15.41 11.72 3.87
N VAL A 67 -14.42 12.26 3.15
CA VAL A 67 -14.63 12.87 1.83
C VAL A 67 -14.38 11.90 0.67
N ALA A 68 -13.82 10.73 0.92
CA ALA A 68 -13.38 9.82 -0.14
C ALA A 68 -14.51 9.30 -1.04
N SER A 69 -15.71 9.03 -0.51
CA SER A 69 -16.84 8.63 -1.34
C SER A 69 -17.21 9.70 -2.38
N ASP A 70 -17.15 10.97 -1.97
CA ASP A 70 -17.49 12.11 -2.81
C ASP A 70 -16.38 12.34 -3.86
N LEU A 71 -15.12 12.20 -3.46
CA LEU A 71 -13.97 12.27 -4.38
C LEU A 71 -13.97 11.12 -5.39
N ALA A 72 -14.36 9.91 -4.99
CA ALA A 72 -14.51 8.76 -5.89
C ALA A 72 -15.59 9.01 -6.94
N GLU A 73 -16.74 9.55 -6.52
CA GLU A 73 -17.83 9.93 -7.44
C GLU A 73 -17.40 11.02 -8.41
N LEU A 74 -16.71 12.06 -7.92
CA LEU A 74 -16.20 13.14 -8.76
C LEU A 74 -15.20 12.64 -9.81
N THR A 75 -14.29 11.75 -9.40
CA THR A 75 -13.29 11.15 -10.28
C THR A 75 -13.94 10.29 -11.37
N ARG A 76 -15.01 9.55 -11.03
CA ARG A 76 -15.78 8.77 -12.01
C ARG A 76 -16.50 9.63 -13.04
N ARG A 77 -16.96 10.84 -12.66
CA ARG A 77 -17.67 11.77 -13.57
C ARG A 77 -16.73 12.48 -14.54
N CYS A 78 -15.54 12.86 -14.10
CA CYS A 78 -14.60 13.68 -14.86
C CYS A 78 -13.23 12.97 -14.94
N PRO A 79 -12.98 12.09 -15.92
CA PRO A 79 -11.78 11.23 -15.91
C PRO A 79 -10.44 11.98 -15.89
N VAL A 80 -10.32 13.07 -16.66
CA VAL A 80 -9.06 13.85 -16.73
C VAL A 80 -8.81 14.61 -15.43
N THR A 81 -9.82 15.35 -14.95
CA THR A 81 -9.73 16.08 -13.68
C THR A 81 -9.58 15.12 -12.49
N GLY A 82 -10.23 13.96 -12.56
CA GLY A 82 -10.16 12.89 -11.58
C GLY A 82 -8.75 12.33 -11.42
N GLN A 83 -8.02 12.12 -12.51
CA GLN A 83 -6.61 11.70 -12.44
C GLN A 83 -5.73 12.73 -11.71
N ILE A 84 -5.92 14.03 -11.98
CA ILE A 84 -5.18 15.09 -11.28
C ILE A 84 -5.55 15.08 -9.79
N LEU A 85 -6.84 14.97 -9.48
CA LEU A 85 -7.35 14.93 -8.12
C LEU A 85 -6.80 13.73 -7.33
N GLU A 86 -6.74 12.55 -7.95
CA GLU A 86 -6.14 11.34 -7.37
C GLU A 86 -4.68 11.56 -6.98
N ARG A 87 -3.88 12.22 -7.84
CA ARG A 87 -2.46 12.48 -7.59
C ARG A 87 -2.27 13.50 -6.46
N LEU A 88 -3.09 14.56 -6.44
CA LEU A 88 -3.08 15.55 -5.36
C LEU A 88 -3.53 14.95 -4.03
N ALA A 89 -4.59 14.14 -4.03
CA ALA A 89 -5.06 13.43 -2.85
C ALA A 89 -3.99 12.46 -2.34
N SER A 90 -3.37 11.69 -3.24
CA SER A 90 -2.26 10.79 -2.89
C SER A 90 -1.10 11.55 -2.24
N ALA A 91 -0.68 12.68 -2.81
CA ALA A 91 0.39 13.50 -2.24
C ALA A 91 0.05 13.98 -0.82
N LEU A 92 -1.19 14.46 -0.60
CA LEU A 92 -1.65 14.87 0.72
C LEU A 92 -1.66 13.71 1.72
N LEU A 93 -2.12 12.53 1.29
CA LEU A 93 -2.19 11.33 2.13
C LEU A 93 -0.81 10.81 2.52
N ILE A 94 0.16 10.87 1.60
CA ILE A 94 1.58 10.58 1.87
C ILE A 94 2.12 11.50 2.98
N VAL A 95 1.95 12.83 2.82
CA VAL A 95 2.44 13.78 3.84
C VAL A 95 1.75 13.55 5.18
N SER A 96 0.44 13.28 5.17
CA SER A 96 -0.34 13.08 6.39
C SER A 96 0.08 11.81 7.14
N VAL A 97 0.37 10.71 6.43
CA VAL A 97 0.84 9.48 7.07
C VAL A 97 2.26 9.63 7.61
N ILE A 98 3.14 10.36 6.91
CA ILE A 98 4.49 10.67 7.42
C ILE A 98 4.38 11.44 8.74
N PHE A 99 3.55 12.48 8.79
CA PHE A 99 3.32 13.27 10.01
C PHE A 99 2.79 12.41 11.17
N GLN A 100 1.84 11.52 10.88
CA GLN A 100 1.29 10.61 11.88
C GLN A 100 2.36 9.65 12.40
N TRP A 101 3.04 8.94 11.50
CA TRP A 101 4.01 7.91 11.86
C TRP A 101 5.20 8.52 12.59
N ASP A 102 5.78 9.58 12.04
CA ASP A 102 6.94 10.25 12.61
C ASP A 102 6.61 10.88 13.98
N GLY A 103 5.47 11.57 14.09
CA GLY A 103 5.03 12.14 15.36
C GLY A 103 4.82 11.09 16.45
N LEU A 104 4.18 9.96 16.12
CA LEU A 104 4.01 8.87 17.09
C LEU A 104 5.32 8.17 17.43
N TRP A 105 6.16 7.92 16.43
CA TRP A 105 7.47 7.29 16.60
C TRP A 105 8.33 8.12 17.55
N SER A 106 8.44 9.43 17.30
CA SER A 106 9.18 10.37 18.11
C SER A 106 8.61 10.50 19.53
N LEU A 107 7.28 10.47 19.71
CA LEU A 107 6.67 10.43 21.05
C LEU A 107 7.10 9.17 21.82
N LEU A 108 7.12 8.01 21.15
CA LEU A 108 7.53 6.75 21.78
C LEU A 108 9.01 6.77 22.15
N ASP A 109 9.87 7.32 21.30
CA ASP A 109 11.29 7.49 21.60
C ASP A 109 11.50 8.43 22.79
N PHE A 110 10.78 9.55 22.84
CA PHE A 110 10.86 10.51 23.95
C PHE A 110 10.37 9.91 25.29
N PHE A 111 9.22 9.24 25.31
CA PHE A 111 8.60 8.76 26.56
C PHE A 111 9.08 7.39 27.03
N MET A 112 9.35 6.46 26.11
CA MET A 112 9.75 5.09 26.45
C MET A 112 11.24 4.85 26.27
N GLY A 113 11.96 5.76 25.60
CA GLY A 113 13.33 5.56 25.18
C GLY A 113 13.47 4.43 24.15
N GLU A 114 14.66 4.30 23.60
CA GLU A 114 14.95 3.30 22.57
C GLU A 114 15.31 1.93 23.14
N THR A 115 15.19 1.69 24.45
CA THR A 115 15.73 0.48 25.10
C THR A 115 15.19 -0.85 24.54
N LYS A 116 15.94 -1.95 24.72
CA LYS A 116 15.49 -3.31 24.35
C LYS A 116 14.15 -3.69 24.98
N VAL A 117 13.90 -3.24 26.22
CA VAL A 117 12.64 -3.47 26.94
C VAL A 117 11.50 -2.70 26.29
N SER A 118 11.72 -1.43 25.94
CA SER A 118 10.77 -0.60 25.18
C SER A 118 10.39 -1.28 23.86
N CYS A 119 11.37 -1.79 23.11
CA CYS A 119 11.13 -2.53 21.87
C CYS A 119 10.24 -3.76 22.08
N LEU A 120 10.54 -4.59 23.09
CA LEU A 120 9.75 -5.78 23.40
C LEU A 120 8.30 -5.43 23.78
N ILE A 121 8.11 -4.38 24.58
CA ILE A 121 6.80 -3.88 24.99
C ILE A 121 6.02 -3.39 23.77
N CYS A 122 6.61 -2.54 22.92
CA CYS A 122 5.97 -2.05 21.70
C CYS A 122 5.56 -3.20 20.77
N TRP A 123 6.47 -4.16 20.53
CA TRP A 123 6.16 -5.33 19.71
C TRP A 123 5.01 -6.15 20.29
N ALA A 124 5.04 -6.44 21.59
CA ALA A 124 4.02 -7.25 22.26
C ALA A 124 2.65 -6.56 22.25
N ILE A 125 2.59 -5.26 22.57
CA ILE A 125 1.34 -4.48 22.56
C ILE A 125 0.79 -4.37 21.15
N GLY A 126 1.60 -3.91 20.18
CA GLY A 126 1.16 -3.74 18.79
C GLY A 126 0.63 -5.04 18.20
N THR A 127 1.37 -6.15 18.41
CA THR A 127 0.94 -7.47 17.94
C THR A 127 -0.35 -7.93 18.61
N THR A 128 -0.46 -7.76 19.93
CA THR A 128 -1.65 -8.15 20.69
C THR A 128 -2.88 -7.39 20.22
N VAL A 129 -2.76 -6.06 20.05
CA VAL A 129 -3.85 -5.21 19.56
C VAL A 129 -4.33 -5.67 18.18
N LEU A 130 -3.41 -5.87 17.23
CA LEU A 130 -3.77 -6.30 15.87
C LEU A 130 -4.41 -7.70 15.83
N VAL A 131 -3.91 -8.65 16.63
CA VAL A 131 -4.48 -10.01 16.72
C VAL A 131 -5.86 -9.98 17.37
N MET A 132 -6.04 -9.25 18.48
CA MET A 132 -7.33 -9.14 19.16
C MET A 132 -8.38 -8.43 18.28
N ALA A 133 -7.96 -7.43 17.52
CA ALA A 133 -8.81 -6.74 16.56
C ALA A 133 -9.06 -7.55 15.26
N LYS A 134 -8.34 -8.67 15.06
CA LYS A 134 -8.40 -9.53 13.86
C LYS A 134 -8.12 -8.75 12.58
N VAL A 135 -7.04 -7.98 12.60
CA VAL A 135 -6.54 -7.12 11.51
C VAL A 135 -5.02 -7.28 11.35
N HIS A 136 -4.48 -8.44 11.76
CA HIS A 136 -3.03 -8.64 11.78
C HIS A 136 -2.41 -8.63 10.38
N ASN A 137 -3.16 -9.00 9.34
CA ASN A 137 -2.73 -8.84 7.94
C ASN A 137 -2.29 -7.42 7.57
N ASN A 138 -2.79 -6.39 8.24
CA ASN A 138 -2.41 -5.00 7.94
C ASN A 138 -0.95 -4.69 8.26
N VAL A 139 -0.28 -5.50 9.08
CA VAL A 139 1.14 -5.28 9.40
C VAL A 139 2.02 -5.32 8.16
N VAL A 140 1.63 -6.09 7.13
CA VAL A 140 2.35 -6.17 5.85
C VAL A 140 1.89 -5.14 4.83
N SER A 141 0.77 -4.44 5.05
CA SER A 141 0.27 -3.44 4.07
C SER A 141 1.23 -2.27 3.86
N GLY A 142 2.12 -2.00 4.83
CA GLY A 142 3.15 -0.97 4.73
C GLY A 142 4.47 -1.40 4.08
N VAL A 143 4.63 -2.67 3.65
CA VAL A 143 5.89 -3.11 3.02
C VAL A 143 5.89 -2.76 1.52
N PRO A 144 6.83 -1.94 1.03
CA PRO A 144 6.72 -1.33 -0.31
C PRO A 144 7.08 -2.28 -1.46
N TYR A 145 7.48 -3.51 -1.14
CA TYR A 145 7.67 -4.55 -2.15
C TYR A 145 6.35 -5.23 -2.54
N ILE A 146 5.23 -4.94 -1.85
CA ILE A 146 3.88 -5.26 -2.32
C ILE A 146 3.53 -4.22 -3.39
N LEU A 147 3.74 -4.57 -4.64
CA LEU A 147 3.62 -3.66 -5.77
C LEU A 147 2.23 -3.77 -6.41
N ARG A 148 1.38 -2.78 -6.15
CA ARG A 148 0.07 -2.63 -6.80
C ARG A 148 -0.10 -1.21 -7.36
N PRO A 149 -0.40 -1.06 -8.66
CA PRO A 149 -0.76 0.24 -9.24
C PRO A 149 -1.99 0.84 -8.56
N ASP A 150 -1.95 2.14 -8.35
CA ASP A 150 -3.07 2.93 -7.85
C ASP A 150 -4.24 2.86 -8.83
N SER A 151 -5.43 2.77 -8.24
CA SER A 151 -6.72 2.90 -8.91
C SER A 151 -7.60 3.83 -8.09
N SER A 152 -8.60 4.46 -8.71
CA SER A 152 -9.59 5.27 -7.96
C SER A 152 -10.20 4.49 -6.80
N ARG A 153 -10.37 3.17 -6.99
CA ARG A 153 -10.82 2.23 -5.97
C ARG A 153 -9.82 2.11 -4.81
N SER A 154 -8.54 1.86 -5.08
CA SER A 154 -7.55 1.73 -4.00
C SER A 154 -7.28 3.02 -3.24
N LEU A 155 -7.55 4.18 -3.86
CA LEU A 155 -7.38 5.49 -3.23
C LEU A 155 -8.57 5.94 -2.38
N PHE A 156 -9.79 5.57 -2.77
CA PHE A 156 -11.00 6.13 -2.15
C PHE A 156 -11.99 5.08 -1.59
N GLU A 157 -11.85 3.80 -1.95
CA GLU A 157 -12.60 2.72 -1.29
C GLU A 157 -11.74 2.10 -0.20
N PHE A 158 -11.88 2.63 1.01
CA PHE A 158 -11.16 2.13 2.18
C PHE A 158 -11.83 0.88 2.71
N GLU A 159 -11.06 -0.19 2.82
CA GLU A 159 -11.49 -1.37 3.57
C GLU A 159 -11.45 -1.05 5.06
N SER A 160 -12.58 -1.21 5.73
CA SER A 160 -12.73 -0.97 7.16
C SER A 160 -12.92 -2.28 7.91
N ARG A 161 -12.66 -2.31 9.23
CA ARG A 161 -12.72 -3.58 9.96
C ARG A 161 -14.14 -4.14 9.98
N PHE A 162 -15.12 -3.28 10.16
CA PHE A 162 -16.48 -3.73 10.40
C PHE A 162 -17.24 -4.06 9.11
N LEU A 163 -16.80 -3.64 7.91
CA LEU A 163 -17.29 -4.08 6.58
C LEU A 163 -18.83 -4.16 6.39
N ILE A 164 -19.62 -3.53 7.25
CA ILE A 164 -21.08 -3.70 7.23
C ILE A 164 -21.64 -2.64 6.29
N GLN A 165 -22.25 -3.11 5.20
CA GLN A 165 -22.96 -2.30 4.20
C GLN A 165 -24.06 -1.42 4.85
N GLU A 166 -24.65 -1.88 5.95
CA GLU A 166 -25.62 -1.14 6.79
C GLU A 166 -24.99 -0.02 7.65
N LEU A 167 -23.66 -0.01 7.88
CA LEU A 167 -22.98 1.07 8.60
C LEU A 167 -22.80 2.31 7.72
N GLN A 168 -22.81 2.15 6.40
CA GLN A 168 -22.74 3.30 5.48
C GLN A 168 -23.99 4.19 5.56
N GLU A 169 -25.12 3.67 6.03
CA GLU A 169 -26.33 4.46 6.28
C GLU A 169 -26.17 5.37 7.52
N ASN A 170 -25.31 5.01 8.47
CA ASN A 170 -25.07 5.79 9.70
C ASN A 170 -23.67 6.41 9.71
N ARG A 171 -23.61 7.70 9.38
CA ARG A 171 -22.37 8.50 9.33
C ARG A 171 -21.52 8.40 10.60
N LEU A 172 -22.13 8.30 11.78
CA LEU A 172 -21.38 8.18 13.04
C LEU A 172 -20.64 6.84 13.13
N LYS A 173 -21.29 5.74 12.75
CA LYS A 173 -20.66 4.42 12.82
C LYS A 173 -19.52 4.29 11.79
N SER A 174 -19.72 4.83 10.58
CA SER A 174 -18.66 4.94 9.58
C SER A 174 -17.48 5.77 10.11
N PHE A 175 -17.75 6.93 10.73
CA PHE A 175 -16.71 7.75 11.36
C PHE A 175 -15.93 6.96 12.43
N MET A 176 -16.62 6.21 13.30
CA MET A 176 -15.97 5.42 14.34
C MET A 176 -15.12 4.27 13.80
N ASP A 177 -15.52 3.63 12.71
CA ASP A 177 -14.75 2.56 12.07
C ASP A 177 -13.45 3.09 11.43
N HIS A 178 -13.54 4.25 10.77
CA HIS A 178 -12.35 4.96 10.28
C HIS A 178 -11.46 5.43 11.43
N ALA A 179 -12.06 5.95 12.51
CA ALA A 179 -11.31 6.38 13.68
C ALA A 179 -10.58 5.19 14.34
N PHE A 180 -11.20 4.01 14.36
CA PHE A 180 -10.54 2.79 14.80
C PHE A 180 -9.34 2.43 13.92
N SER A 181 -9.47 2.56 12.60
CA SER A 181 -8.37 2.32 11.66
C SER A 181 -7.20 3.28 11.89
N VAL A 182 -7.48 4.58 12.02
CA VAL A 182 -6.48 5.65 12.15
C VAL A 182 -5.86 5.71 13.55
N PHE A 183 -6.63 5.53 14.63
CA PHE A 183 -6.16 5.73 16.00
C PHE A 183 -5.85 4.44 16.77
N VAL A 184 -6.18 3.26 16.23
CA VAL A 184 -5.87 1.97 16.86
C VAL A 184 -5.00 1.10 15.97
N VAL A 185 -5.43 0.85 14.72
CA VAL A 185 -4.73 -0.08 13.83
C VAL A 185 -3.40 0.49 13.36
N GLN A 186 -3.39 1.72 12.82
CA GLN A 186 -2.16 2.36 12.36
C GLN A 186 -1.11 2.55 13.48
N PRO A 187 -1.44 3.08 14.68
CA PRO A 187 -0.50 3.13 15.80
C PRO A 187 0.05 1.77 16.23
N ALA A 188 -0.76 0.72 16.20
CA ALA A 188 -0.30 -0.63 16.53
C ALA A 188 0.74 -1.15 15.52
N ILE A 189 0.62 -0.78 14.24
CA ILE A 189 1.62 -1.07 13.21
C ILE A 189 2.92 -0.28 13.48
N VAL A 190 2.82 1.02 13.81
CA VAL A 190 3.97 1.86 14.18
C VAL A 190 4.76 1.23 15.33
N LEU A 191 4.08 0.72 16.37
CA LEU A 191 4.73 0.03 17.48
C LEU A 191 5.57 -1.18 17.04
N ILE A 192 5.04 -2.00 16.13
CA ILE A 192 5.74 -3.20 15.62
C ILE A 192 6.93 -2.79 14.75
N TRP A 193 6.74 -1.81 13.85
CA TRP A 193 7.81 -1.30 12.99
C TRP A 193 8.94 -0.67 13.79
N ARG A 194 8.60 0.16 14.78
CA ARG A 194 9.56 0.75 15.72
C ARG A 194 10.35 -0.30 16.47
N ALA A 195 9.66 -1.30 17.02
CA ALA A 195 10.34 -2.38 17.72
C ALA A 195 11.32 -3.15 16.82
N ALA A 196 10.91 -3.46 15.59
CA ALA A 196 11.76 -4.15 14.63
C ALA A 196 12.96 -3.30 14.19
N TRP A 197 12.78 -1.98 14.08
CA TRP A 197 13.84 -1.04 13.73
C TRP A 197 14.86 -0.90 14.86
N ASN A 198 14.42 -0.45 16.03
CA ASN A 198 15.31 -0.08 17.14
C ASN A 198 16.10 -1.29 17.67
N VAL A 199 15.55 -2.52 17.63
CA VAL A 199 16.32 -3.73 17.98
C VAL A 199 17.57 -3.89 17.11
N GLN A 200 17.48 -3.54 15.83
CA GLN A 200 18.60 -3.66 14.91
C GLN A 200 19.71 -2.66 15.20
N ASP A 201 19.37 -1.45 15.66
CA ASP A 201 20.38 -0.44 15.99
C ASP A 201 21.27 -0.87 17.18
N TYR A 202 20.80 -1.77 18.04
CA TYR A 202 21.65 -2.39 19.07
C TYR A 202 22.44 -3.60 18.59
N CYS A 203 21.91 -4.35 17.62
CA CYS A 203 22.37 -5.70 17.31
C CYS A 203 23.25 -5.77 16.06
N LEU A 204 23.06 -4.86 15.10
CA LEU A 204 23.75 -4.89 13.82
C LEU A 204 24.89 -3.88 13.81
N PHE A 205 26.09 -4.32 14.22
CA PHE A 205 27.34 -3.56 14.06
C PHE A 205 27.23 -2.07 14.41
N PRO A 206 26.82 -1.69 15.64
CA PRO A 206 26.55 -0.29 16.00
C PRO A 206 27.78 0.62 15.87
N SER A 207 28.98 0.05 15.90
CA SER A 207 30.25 0.79 15.77
C SER A 207 30.65 1.08 14.33
N ASP A 208 30.01 0.47 13.33
CA ASP A 208 30.32 0.63 11.91
C ASP A 208 29.02 0.81 11.11
N PRO A 209 28.53 2.07 10.96
CA PRO A 209 27.27 2.35 10.29
C PRO A 209 27.25 1.92 8.82
N GLU A 210 28.36 1.98 8.11
CA GLU A 210 28.43 1.60 6.70
C GLU A 210 28.32 0.08 6.53
N PHE A 211 29.09 -0.69 7.32
CA PHE A 211 28.97 -2.14 7.31
C PHE A 211 27.59 -2.59 7.80
N SER A 212 27.08 -1.93 8.84
CA SER A 212 25.73 -2.14 9.36
C SER A 212 24.66 -1.92 8.29
N ALA A 213 24.75 -0.85 7.51
CA ALA A 213 23.84 -0.56 6.40
C ALA A 213 23.89 -1.64 5.31
N ASN A 214 25.09 -2.04 4.90
CA ASN A 214 25.30 -3.07 3.89
C ASN A 214 24.71 -4.42 4.32
N VAL A 215 24.95 -4.85 5.57
CA VAL A 215 24.39 -6.09 6.09
C VAL A 215 22.86 -6.01 6.20
N SER A 216 22.32 -4.91 6.72
CA SER A 216 20.87 -4.68 6.79
C SER A 216 20.21 -4.78 5.42
N TYR A 217 20.73 -4.06 4.43
CA TYR A 217 20.20 -4.08 3.06
C TYR A 217 20.25 -5.49 2.44
N LEU A 218 21.40 -6.16 2.52
CA LEU A 218 21.59 -7.50 1.94
C LEU A 218 20.74 -8.55 2.64
N ALA A 219 20.70 -8.55 3.97
CA ALA A 219 19.92 -9.51 4.75
C ALA A 219 18.41 -9.32 4.52
N GLY A 220 17.93 -8.08 4.56
CA GLY A 220 16.53 -7.76 4.27
C GLY A 220 16.13 -8.21 2.86
N THR A 221 16.93 -7.82 1.85
CA THR A 221 16.71 -8.22 0.45
C THR A 221 16.72 -9.73 0.27
N PHE A 222 17.68 -10.43 0.89
CA PHE A 222 17.77 -11.89 0.82
C PHE A 222 16.53 -12.57 1.39
N VAL A 223 16.08 -12.16 2.58
CA VAL A 223 14.88 -12.74 3.20
C VAL A 223 13.63 -12.45 2.36
N THR A 224 13.49 -11.23 1.84
CA THR A 224 12.36 -10.88 0.95
C THR A 224 12.34 -11.73 -0.32
N VAL A 225 13.49 -11.89 -1.00
CA VAL A 225 13.62 -12.78 -2.18
C VAL A 225 13.31 -14.23 -1.82
N LEU A 226 13.82 -14.71 -0.68
CA LEU A 226 13.53 -16.06 -0.20
C LEU A 226 12.03 -16.25 0.05
N GLN A 227 11.36 -15.28 0.68
CA GLN A 227 9.92 -15.32 0.87
C GLN A 227 9.18 -15.39 -0.48
N PHE A 228 9.60 -14.62 -1.48
CA PHE A 228 9.04 -14.68 -2.83
C PHE A 228 9.17 -16.07 -3.46
N CYS A 229 10.35 -16.67 -3.41
CA CYS A 229 10.57 -18.02 -3.90
C CYS A 229 9.72 -19.07 -3.16
N LEU A 230 9.51 -18.88 -1.86
CA LEU A 230 8.79 -19.83 -1.01
C LEU A 230 7.26 -19.65 -0.97
N GLN A 231 6.69 -18.57 -1.53
CA GLN A 231 5.24 -18.30 -1.46
C GLN A 231 4.37 -19.49 -1.89
N ASN A 232 4.70 -20.10 -3.05
CA ASN A 232 3.93 -21.23 -3.58
C ASN A 232 4.10 -22.49 -2.73
N PHE A 233 5.32 -22.77 -2.27
CA PHE A 233 5.59 -23.89 -1.37
C PHE A 233 4.79 -23.75 -0.08
N MET A 234 4.83 -22.56 0.53
CA MET A 234 4.14 -22.29 1.78
C MET A 234 2.62 -22.28 1.63
N THR A 235 2.09 -21.84 0.48
CA THR A 235 0.66 -21.95 0.17
C THR A 235 0.23 -23.42 0.14
N ASN A 236 0.97 -24.26 -0.58
CA ASN A 236 0.70 -25.70 -0.68
C ASN A 236 0.85 -26.42 0.66
N TRP A 237 1.78 -25.98 1.51
CA TRP A 237 1.91 -26.49 2.87
C TRP A 237 0.69 -26.10 3.71
N MET A 238 0.31 -24.82 3.68
CA MET A 238 -0.85 -24.31 4.42
C MET A 238 -2.16 -25.02 4.06
N GLU A 239 -2.36 -25.39 2.79
CA GLU A 239 -3.53 -26.18 2.34
C GLU A 239 -3.66 -27.51 3.08
N LYS A 240 -2.55 -28.15 3.41
CA LYS A 240 -2.50 -29.44 4.09
C LYS A 240 -2.53 -29.35 5.62
N SER A 241 -2.34 -28.14 6.15
CA SER A 241 -2.28 -27.89 7.60
C SER A 241 -3.66 -27.71 8.22
N SER A 242 -3.75 -28.03 9.51
CA SER A 242 -4.91 -27.77 10.37
C SER A 242 -5.19 -26.27 10.54
N VAL A 243 -6.40 -25.89 10.92
CA VAL A 243 -6.79 -24.48 11.06
C VAL A 243 -5.87 -23.72 12.02
N PHE A 244 -5.48 -24.33 13.15
CA PHE A 244 -4.56 -23.70 14.11
C PHE A 244 -3.18 -23.45 13.51
N GLU A 245 -2.59 -24.48 12.87
CA GLU A 245 -1.29 -24.35 12.19
C GLU A 245 -1.31 -23.28 11.11
N ARG A 246 -2.41 -23.16 10.35
CA ARG A 246 -2.55 -22.10 9.34
C ARG A 246 -2.46 -20.70 9.96
N HIS A 247 -3.07 -20.47 11.11
CA HIS A 247 -2.94 -19.18 11.82
C HIS A 247 -1.50 -18.92 12.26
N VAL A 248 -0.83 -19.92 12.82
CA VAL A 248 0.58 -19.81 13.28
C VAL A 248 1.52 -19.56 12.10
N ILE A 249 1.39 -20.32 11.01
CA ILE A 249 2.20 -20.16 9.79
C ILE A 249 1.98 -18.76 9.20
N ALA A 250 0.72 -18.35 9.05
CA ALA A 250 0.36 -17.03 8.54
C ALA A 250 0.93 -15.89 9.39
N PHE A 251 0.86 -16.03 10.72
CA PHE A 251 1.44 -15.08 11.66
C PHE A 251 2.95 -14.96 11.46
N ILE A 252 3.69 -16.08 11.50
CA ILE A 252 5.14 -16.10 11.34
C ILE A 252 5.53 -15.54 9.97
N TRP A 253 4.82 -15.91 8.90
CA TRP A 253 5.07 -15.42 7.54
C TRP A 253 4.99 -13.91 7.43
N ARG A 254 3.97 -13.30 8.03
CA ARG A 254 3.80 -11.84 8.06
C ARG A 254 4.83 -11.15 8.93
N GLN A 255 5.18 -11.71 10.09
CA GLN A 255 6.25 -11.15 10.92
C GLN A 255 7.60 -11.17 10.21
N MET A 256 7.93 -12.26 9.51
CA MET A 256 9.14 -12.32 8.68
C MET A 256 9.13 -11.27 7.57
N ALA A 257 7.98 -11.06 6.92
CA ALA A 257 7.82 -10.04 5.89
C ALA A 257 8.11 -8.63 6.43
N VAL A 258 7.49 -8.26 7.54
CA VAL A 258 7.70 -6.95 8.18
C VAL A 258 9.15 -6.78 8.61
N CYS A 259 9.72 -7.77 9.31
CA CYS A 259 11.12 -7.70 9.74
C CYS A 259 12.08 -7.57 8.54
N SER A 260 11.84 -8.31 7.45
CA SER A 260 12.68 -8.21 6.24
C SER A 260 12.58 -6.82 5.59
N SER A 261 11.38 -6.26 5.50
CA SER A 261 11.12 -4.92 4.97
C SER A 261 11.82 -3.85 5.80
N VAL A 262 11.62 -3.89 7.12
CA VAL A 262 12.24 -2.95 8.06
C VAL A 262 13.75 -3.04 8.01
N THR A 263 14.31 -4.26 7.94
CA THR A 263 15.76 -4.48 7.83
C THR A 263 16.33 -3.92 6.52
N LEU A 264 15.64 -4.13 5.41
CA LEU A 264 16.02 -3.57 4.12
C LEU A 264 15.99 -2.04 4.14
N TRP A 265 14.89 -1.45 4.64
CA TRP A 265 14.73 0.02 4.76
C TRP A 265 15.79 0.63 5.63
N ARG A 266 16.06 0.02 6.78
CA ARG A 266 17.07 0.50 7.72
C ARG A 266 18.45 0.58 7.05
N GLY A 267 18.82 -0.39 6.22
CA GLY A 267 20.02 -0.31 5.39
C GLY A 267 20.03 0.89 4.44
N GLN A 268 18.92 1.12 3.74
CA GLN A 268 18.77 2.25 2.81
C GLN A 268 18.81 3.60 3.53
N TRP A 269 18.11 3.74 4.65
CA TRP A 269 18.08 4.97 5.44
C TRP A 269 19.45 5.33 5.97
N VAL A 270 20.21 4.36 6.47
CA VAL A 270 21.58 4.62 6.95
C VAL A 270 22.48 5.07 5.79
N TRP A 271 22.38 4.47 4.60
CA TRP A 271 23.09 4.98 3.42
C TRP A 271 22.69 6.41 3.06
N PHE A 272 21.39 6.73 3.06
CA PHE A 272 20.92 8.08 2.80
C PHE A 272 21.47 9.07 3.82
N SER A 273 21.43 8.74 5.12
CA SER A 273 22.00 9.57 6.18
C SER A 273 23.51 9.78 6.04
N ILE A 274 24.28 8.79 5.55
CA ILE A 274 25.73 8.92 5.32
C ILE A 274 26.01 9.81 4.10
N TRP A 275 25.25 9.67 3.02
CA TRP A 275 25.55 10.33 1.74
C TRP A 275 24.85 11.69 1.55
N MET A 276 23.77 11.96 2.29
CA MET A 276 22.89 13.11 2.07
C MET A 276 22.77 13.98 3.32
N ASP A 277 23.79 14.80 3.57
CA ASP A 277 23.82 15.76 4.70
C ASP A 277 23.20 17.13 4.35
N ASN A 278 23.02 17.43 3.06
CA ASN A 278 22.53 18.73 2.61
C ASN A 278 21.00 18.77 2.49
N ILE A 279 20.36 19.69 3.23
CA ILE A 279 18.90 19.88 3.23
C ILE A 279 18.27 20.11 1.86
N TYR A 280 18.97 20.79 0.93
CA TYR A 280 18.49 21.03 -0.42
C TYR A 280 18.50 19.73 -1.24
N ILE A 281 19.52 18.88 -1.03
CA ILE A 281 19.58 17.56 -1.64
C ILE A 281 18.45 16.70 -1.06
N THR A 282 18.30 16.62 0.26
CA THR A 282 17.24 15.88 0.94
C THR A 282 15.85 16.30 0.45
N SER A 283 15.57 17.61 0.41
CA SER A 283 14.30 18.14 -0.10
C SER A 283 14.07 17.78 -1.57
N PHE A 284 15.09 17.94 -2.41
CA PHE A 284 15.00 17.62 -3.84
C PHE A 284 14.74 16.14 -4.08
N VAL A 285 15.50 15.25 -3.46
CA VAL A 285 15.34 13.80 -3.66
C VAL A 285 14.02 13.29 -3.09
N THR A 286 13.53 13.87 -2.00
CA THR A 286 12.21 13.55 -1.43
C THR A 286 11.11 13.90 -2.42
N LEU A 287 11.13 15.13 -2.94
CA LEU A 287 10.14 15.61 -3.92
C LEU A 287 10.24 14.85 -5.24
N ALA A 288 11.46 14.56 -5.72
CA ALA A 288 11.69 13.77 -6.92
C ALA A 288 11.15 12.34 -6.75
N SER A 289 11.37 11.72 -5.59
CA SER A 289 10.85 10.38 -5.29
C SER A 289 9.33 10.35 -5.25
N ALA A 290 8.70 11.33 -4.58
CA ALA A 290 7.25 11.50 -4.58
C ALA A 290 6.71 11.69 -6.01
N PHE A 291 7.34 12.57 -6.80
CA PHE A 291 6.93 12.84 -8.17
C PHE A 291 6.98 11.60 -9.05
N VAL A 292 8.06 10.81 -8.96
CA VAL A 292 8.21 9.57 -9.72
C VAL A 292 7.17 8.54 -9.28
N LEU A 293 6.97 8.32 -7.98
CA LEU A 293 5.95 7.40 -7.47
C LEU A 293 4.55 7.78 -7.94
N LEU A 294 4.18 9.05 -7.83
CA LEU A 294 2.88 9.54 -8.28
C LEU A 294 2.70 9.41 -9.79
N THR A 295 3.73 9.72 -10.58
CA THR A 295 3.71 9.57 -12.05
C THR A 295 3.55 8.11 -12.47
N LEU A 296 4.14 7.19 -11.70
CA LEU A 296 4.00 5.75 -11.95
C LEU A 296 2.68 5.17 -11.41
N ASN A 297 1.83 5.98 -10.78
CA ASN A 297 0.62 5.53 -10.06
C ASN A 297 0.96 4.53 -8.95
N LEU A 298 1.95 4.86 -8.11
CA LEU A 298 2.43 4.03 -7.00
C LEU A 298 2.39 4.80 -5.66
N GLY A 299 1.52 5.80 -5.54
CA GLY A 299 1.38 6.61 -4.34
C GLY A 299 0.89 5.80 -3.14
N THR A 300 -0.03 4.84 -3.35
CA THR A 300 -0.57 3.99 -2.28
C THR A 300 0.48 3.07 -1.63
N LEU A 301 1.63 2.85 -2.26
CA LEU A 301 2.75 2.13 -1.63
C LEU A 301 3.29 2.84 -0.39
N SER A 302 3.04 4.14 -0.28
CA SER A 302 3.59 5.00 0.76
C SER A 302 2.61 5.30 1.90
N PHE A 303 1.37 4.80 1.86
CA PHE A 303 0.41 5.00 2.93
C PHE A 303 -0.59 3.84 3.05
N GLN A 304 -1.11 3.63 4.25
CA GLN A 304 -2.20 2.71 4.51
C GLN A 304 -3.36 3.46 5.14
N LEU A 305 -4.54 3.40 4.52
CA LEU A 305 -5.71 4.14 4.99
C LEU A 305 -6.71 3.24 5.73
N GLY A 306 -6.85 1.98 5.34
CA GLY A 306 -7.85 1.07 5.90
C GLY A 306 -7.36 0.13 6.99
N ALA A 307 -8.32 -0.58 7.59
CA ALA A 307 -8.12 -1.73 8.46
C ALA A 307 -8.75 -2.97 7.81
N VAL A 308 -7.97 -3.67 7.00
CA VAL A 308 -8.42 -4.88 6.30
C VAL A 308 -8.67 -5.98 7.33
N PRO A 309 -9.88 -6.57 7.43
CA PRO A 309 -10.09 -7.72 8.30
C PRO A 309 -9.19 -8.90 7.91
N ASP A 310 -8.74 -9.68 8.89
CA ASP A 310 -8.08 -10.95 8.58
C ASP A 310 -9.05 -11.84 7.78
N THR A 311 -8.61 -12.26 6.59
CA THR A 311 -9.42 -13.12 5.72
C THR A 311 -9.70 -14.44 6.43
N ALA A 312 -10.95 -14.92 6.33
CA ALA A 312 -11.25 -16.27 6.77
C ALA A 312 -10.33 -17.22 6.00
N LEU A 313 -9.56 -18.08 6.70
CA LEU A 313 -8.57 -19.02 6.15
C LEU A 313 -9.15 -20.13 5.24
N LYS A 314 -10.28 -19.86 4.59
CA LYS A 314 -10.95 -20.69 3.59
C LYS A 314 -10.11 -20.82 2.31
N SER A 315 -9.32 -19.79 1.97
CA SER A 315 -8.35 -19.77 0.87
C SER A 315 -6.94 -19.53 1.44
N SER A 316 -6.11 -20.57 1.44
CA SER A 316 -4.70 -20.55 1.87
C SER A 316 -3.83 -19.60 1.04
N ALA A 317 -4.20 -19.37 -0.23
CA ALA A 317 -3.43 -18.59 -1.19
C ALA A 317 -3.40 -17.09 -0.87
N ASP A 318 -4.51 -16.55 -0.36
CA ASP A 318 -4.67 -15.10 -0.16
C ASP A 318 -3.86 -14.57 1.03
N CYS A 319 -3.43 -15.47 1.91
CA CYS A 319 -2.70 -15.15 3.12
C CYS A 319 -1.17 -15.09 2.92
N MET A 320 -0.66 -15.87 1.96
CA MET A 320 0.79 -16.07 1.76
C MET A 320 1.33 -15.34 0.54
N ARG A 321 0.49 -15.07 -0.47
CA ARG A 321 0.91 -14.41 -1.70
C ARG A 321 0.94 -12.91 -1.53
N PHE A 322 2.11 -12.31 -1.72
CA PHE A 322 2.23 -10.85 -1.84
C PHE A 322 1.71 -10.43 -3.21
N GLN A 323 0.86 -9.40 -3.24
CA GLN A 323 0.38 -8.84 -4.50
C GLN A 323 1.50 -8.01 -5.13
N ILE A 324 2.13 -8.56 -6.17
CA ILE A 324 3.22 -7.92 -6.90
C ILE A 324 2.88 -8.01 -8.37
N GLY A 325 2.39 -6.92 -8.94
CA GLY A 325 1.93 -6.90 -10.33
C GLY A 325 1.75 -5.49 -10.84
N TYR A 326 2.80 -4.91 -11.41
CA TYR A 326 2.73 -3.66 -12.15
C TYR A 326 2.66 -3.96 -13.65
N PHE A 327 3.72 -4.58 -14.17
CA PHE A 327 3.81 -5.05 -15.55
C PHE A 327 2.88 -6.22 -15.81
N SER A 328 2.65 -7.09 -14.82
CA SER A 328 1.68 -8.18 -14.94
C SER A 328 0.27 -7.66 -15.23
N LEU A 329 -0.17 -6.58 -14.59
CA LEU A 329 -1.49 -5.98 -14.82
C LEU A 329 -1.55 -5.30 -16.19
N ILE A 330 -0.53 -4.50 -16.54
CA ILE A 330 -0.43 -3.86 -17.87
C ILE A 330 -0.47 -4.92 -18.99
N TRP A 331 0.20 -6.05 -18.77
CA TRP A 331 0.19 -7.17 -19.71
C TRP A 331 -1.21 -7.78 -19.85
N GLN A 332 -1.89 -8.03 -18.73
CA GLN A 332 -3.25 -8.59 -18.72
C GLN A 332 -4.21 -7.68 -19.48
N GLU A 333 -4.25 -6.38 -19.16
CA GLU A 333 -5.09 -5.39 -19.84
C GLU A 333 -4.82 -5.36 -21.35
N ARG A 334 -3.55 -5.34 -21.76
CA ARG A 334 -3.18 -5.37 -23.18
C ARG A 334 -3.59 -6.66 -23.87
N SER A 335 -3.51 -7.79 -23.15
CA SER A 335 -3.87 -9.11 -23.66
C SER A 335 -5.39 -9.29 -23.80
N GLU A 336 -6.19 -8.58 -23.01
CA GLU A 336 -7.66 -8.54 -23.10
C GLU A 336 -8.15 -7.55 -24.16
N TYR A 337 -7.44 -6.44 -24.37
CA TYR A 337 -7.76 -5.44 -25.38
C TYR A 337 -7.53 -5.92 -26.83
N ARG A 338 -6.55 -6.81 -27.07
CA ARG A 338 -6.29 -7.36 -28.41
C ARG A 338 -7.47 -8.18 -28.97
N PRO A 339 -8.02 -9.16 -28.23
CA PRO A 339 -9.20 -9.91 -28.62
C PRO A 339 -10.42 -9.03 -28.87
N SER A 340 -10.68 -8.03 -28.03
CA SER A 340 -11.87 -7.16 -28.19
C SER A 340 -11.78 -6.29 -29.45
N LYS A 341 -10.60 -5.76 -29.78
CA LYS A 341 -10.37 -5.06 -31.06
C LYS A 341 -10.46 -5.99 -32.28
N MET A 342 -9.93 -7.21 -32.18
CA MET A 342 -10.03 -8.20 -33.26
C MET A 342 -11.48 -8.67 -33.48
N ALA A 343 -12.23 -8.89 -32.40
CA ALA A 343 -13.65 -9.22 -32.46
C ALA A 343 -14.45 -8.06 -33.06
N ALA A 344 -14.25 -6.82 -32.59
CA ALA A 344 -14.91 -5.65 -33.15
C ALA A 344 -14.57 -5.43 -34.64
N LYS A 345 -13.32 -5.70 -35.04
CA LYS A 345 -12.91 -5.60 -36.45
C LYS A 345 -13.53 -6.71 -37.31
N CYS A 346 -13.63 -7.94 -36.81
CA CYS A 346 -14.35 -9.04 -37.49
C CYS A 346 -15.86 -8.75 -37.63
N SER A 347 -16.50 -8.17 -36.61
CA SER A 347 -17.91 -7.76 -36.69
C SER A 347 -18.13 -6.71 -37.78
N ILE A 348 -17.23 -5.72 -37.86
CA ILE A 348 -17.30 -4.65 -38.87
C ILE A 348 -16.99 -5.19 -40.28
N GLU A 349 -16.07 -6.14 -40.43
CA GLU A 349 -15.79 -6.79 -41.72
C GLU A 349 -16.93 -7.72 -42.17
N SER A 350 -17.68 -8.33 -41.24
CA SER A 350 -18.91 -9.09 -41.55
C SER A 350 -20.12 -8.22 -41.91
N GLU A 351 -20.06 -6.90 -41.67
CA GLU A 351 -21.12 -5.92 -41.97
C GLU A 351 -20.79 -5.03 -43.19
N SER A 352 -19.95 -5.50 -44.13
CA SER A 352 -19.70 -4.80 -45.40
C SER A 352 -20.51 -5.39 -46.59
N PRO A 353 -20.84 -4.59 -47.62
CA PRO A 353 -22.17 -4.54 -48.21
C PRO A 353 -22.34 -5.53 -49.37
N THR A 354 -22.99 -6.67 -49.13
CA THR A 354 -23.42 -7.54 -50.24
C THR A 354 -24.87 -8.02 -50.18
N SER A 355 -25.72 -7.49 -49.28
CA SER A 355 -27.15 -7.89 -49.22
C SER A 355 -28.16 -6.74 -49.34
N LEU A 356 -27.74 -5.56 -49.80
CA LEU A 356 -28.67 -4.47 -50.15
C LEU A 356 -29.05 -4.53 -51.64
N LYS A 357 -29.58 -5.67 -52.06
CA LYS A 357 -30.39 -5.82 -53.27
C LYS A 357 -31.41 -6.90 -52.94
N ASP A 358 -32.60 -6.45 -52.52
CA ASP A 358 -33.88 -7.17 -52.47
C ASP A 358 -34.64 -6.79 -51.19
N ALA A 359 -35.16 -5.55 -51.17
CA ALA A 359 -36.23 -5.17 -50.26
C ALA A 359 -37.37 -4.58 -51.10
N PRO A 360 -38.59 -5.16 -51.07
CA PRO A 360 -39.74 -4.60 -51.76
C PRO A 360 -40.25 -3.35 -51.03
N GLN A 361 -40.59 -2.33 -51.82
CA GLN A 361 -41.29 -1.14 -51.35
C GLN A 361 -42.68 -1.52 -50.83
N GLN A 362 -42.99 -1.20 -49.56
CA GLN A 362 -44.38 -1.15 -49.08
C GLN A 362 -44.64 0.14 -48.30
N HIS A 363 -45.66 0.86 -48.78
CA HIS A 363 -46.31 2.04 -48.23
C HIS A 363 -47.00 1.77 -46.88
N VAL A 364 -46.92 2.71 -45.93
CA VAL A 364 -47.89 2.92 -44.83
C VAL A 364 -47.85 4.43 -44.48
N ILE A 365 -48.76 5.27 -45.02
CA ILE A 365 -50.06 5.73 -44.49
C ILE A 365 -49.98 6.39 -43.10
N TYR A 366 -50.20 7.72 -43.10
CA TYR A 366 -50.56 8.56 -41.97
C TYR A 366 -52.02 8.28 -41.57
N GLU A 367 -52.30 8.08 -40.28
CA GLU A 367 -53.63 8.37 -39.72
C GLU A 367 -53.51 8.98 -38.31
N MET A 368 -53.98 10.22 -38.20
CA MET A 368 -54.35 10.90 -36.97
C MET A 368 -55.88 10.87 -36.88
N SER A 369 -56.45 10.47 -35.74
CA SER A 369 -57.62 11.14 -35.14
C SER A 369 -57.96 10.54 -33.77
N GLY A 370 -58.28 11.42 -32.82
CA GLY A 370 -58.80 11.10 -31.48
C GLY A 370 -60.24 10.57 -31.50
N PRO A 371 -60.97 10.56 -30.36
CA PRO A 371 -61.06 11.67 -29.41
C PRO A 371 -60.26 11.51 -28.10
#